data_AF-A0A838HU29-F1
#
_entry.id   AF-A0A838HU29-F1
#
_cell.length_a   1.000
_cell.length_b   1.000
_cell.length_c   1.000
_cell.angle_alpha   90.00
_cell.angle_beta   90.00
_cell.angle_gamma   90.00
#
_symmetry.space_group_name_H-M   'P 1'
#
loop_
_entity.id
_entity.type
_entity.pdbx_description
1 polymer ?
#
loop_
_entity_poly.entity_id
_entity_poly.type
_entity_poly.pdbx_seq_one_letter_code
_entity_poly.pdbx_strand_id
1 'polypeptide(L)'
;MIDRTVLLADARALTSRLVEDLRERTERDEESRIAVRGTYDRAVSAGRTDKTYEEWREDLLAQVAAGWVLAGVFVRFCEDNGLVATPLLSGPGTALDRARDHRAEFFAANHRR
;
A
#
# COMPACT_ATOMS: atom_id res chain seq x y z
N MET A 1 -8.89 11.45 18.32
CA MET A 1 -9.27 12.01 17.00
C MET A 1 -8.00 12.09 16.17
N ILE A 2 -8.01 11.59 14.93
CA ILE A 2 -6.83 11.61 14.06
C ILE A 2 -6.41 13.05 13.77
N ASP A 3 -5.14 13.37 13.97
CA ASP A 3 -4.58 14.65 13.54
C ASP A 3 -4.36 14.62 12.03
N ARG A 4 -5.20 15.36 11.29
CA ARG A 4 -5.16 15.42 9.83
C ARG A 4 -3.85 15.99 9.30
N THR A 5 -3.24 16.94 10.01
CA THR A 5 -2.02 17.61 9.54
C THR A 5 -0.82 16.68 9.64
N VAL A 6 -0.70 15.98 10.77
CA VAL A 6 0.30 14.93 10.98
C VAL A 6 0.08 13.78 10.00
N LEU A 7 -1.16 13.28 9.87
CA LEU A 7 -1.48 12.20 8.93
C LEU A 7 -1.09 12.56 7.48
N LEU A 8 -1.39 13.77 7.03
CA LEU A 8 -1.07 14.19 5.68
C LEU A 8 0.45 14.28 5.45
N ALA A 9 1.19 14.81 6.42
CA ALA A 9 2.65 14.89 6.34
C ALA A 9 3.27 13.49 6.28
N ASP A 10 2.86 12.60 7.17
CA ASP A 10 3.37 11.22 7.25
C ASP A 10 3.00 10.41 6.00
N ALA A 11 1.76 10.53 5.52
CA ALA A 11 1.32 9.84 4.31
C ALA A 11 2.13 10.29 3.08
N ARG A 12 2.39 11.59 2.93
CA ARG A 12 3.24 12.10 1.84
C ARG A 12 4.66 11.55 1.91
N ALA A 13 5.27 11.57 3.11
CA ALA A 13 6.61 11.04 3.31
C ALA A 13 6.68 9.53 3.02
N LEU A 14 5.67 8.77 3.45
CA LEU A 14 5.58 7.33 3.19
C LEU A 14 5.39 7.03 1.70
N THR A 15 4.53 7.79 1.00
CA THR A 15 4.35 7.64 -0.44
C THR A 15 5.67 7.88 -1.18
N SER A 16 6.41 8.95 -0.86
CA SER A 16 7.71 9.20 -1.50
C SER A 16 8.69 8.05 -1.27
N ARG A 17 8.81 7.54 -0.04
CA ARG A 17 9.68 6.39 0.26
C ARG A 17 9.27 5.14 -0.51
N LEU A 18 7.96 4.89 -0.62
CA LEU A 18 7.45 3.73 -1.33
C LEU A 18 7.67 3.84 -2.85
N VAL A 19 7.61 5.04 -3.42
CA VAL A 19 7.98 5.25 -4.83
C VAL A 19 9.44 4.87 -5.08
N GLU A 20 10.36 5.32 -4.22
CA GLU A 20 11.77 4.97 -4.33
C GLU A 20 12.00 3.45 -4.21
N ASP A 21 11.37 2.81 -3.21
CA ASP A 21 11.44 1.35 -3.02
C ASP A 21 10.92 0.57 -4.24
N LEU A 22 9.76 0.99 -4.78
CA LEU A 22 9.20 0.38 -5.98
C LEU A 22 10.10 0.60 -7.20
N ARG A 23 10.74 1.77 -7.33
CA ARG A 23 11.68 2.04 -8.43
C ARG A 23 12.84 1.06 -8.38
N GLU A 24 13.51 0.97 -7.23
CA GLU A 24 14.60 0.02 -7.01
C GLU A 24 14.15 -1.42 -7.28
N ARG A 25 12.94 -1.79 -6.85
CA ARG A 25 12.39 -3.12 -7.09
C ARG A 25 12.18 -3.41 -8.57
N THR A 26 11.66 -2.48 -9.36
CA THR A 26 11.52 -2.65 -10.83
C THR A 26 12.86 -2.73 -11.56
N GLU A 27 13.95 -2.29 -10.92
CA GLU A 27 15.30 -2.39 -11.45
C GLU A 27 16.00 -3.69 -11.03
N ARG A 28 15.71 -4.21 -9.84
CA ARG A 28 16.41 -5.38 -9.28
C ARG A 28 15.67 -6.70 -9.50
N ASP A 29 14.35 -6.65 -9.59
CA ASP A 29 13.48 -7.82 -9.71
C ASP A 29 12.91 -7.93 -11.12
N GLU A 30 13.23 -9.04 -11.80
CA GLU A 30 12.86 -9.27 -13.19
C GLU A 30 11.34 -9.45 -13.35
N GLU A 31 10.68 -10.12 -12.39
CA GLU A 31 9.22 -10.31 -12.42
C GLU A 31 8.49 -8.96 -12.36
N SER A 32 8.90 -8.09 -11.42
CA SER A 32 8.38 -6.72 -11.31
C SER A 32 8.61 -5.92 -12.60
N ARG A 33 9.81 -6.03 -13.18
CA ARG A 33 10.16 -5.35 -14.43
C ARG A 33 9.27 -5.79 -15.60
N ILE A 34 9.08 -7.09 -15.78
CA ILE A 34 8.22 -7.67 -16.81
C ILE A 34 6.77 -7.21 -16.61
N ALA A 35 6.25 -7.26 -15.38
CA ALA A 35 4.88 -6.87 -15.09
C ALA A 35 4.61 -5.38 -15.40
N VAL A 36 5.54 -4.49 -15.04
CA VAL A 36 5.43 -3.06 -15.33
C VAL A 36 5.53 -2.80 -16.83
N ARG A 37 6.49 -3.43 -17.51
CA ARG A 37 6.64 -3.28 -18.96
C ARG A 37 5.43 -3.79 -19.73
N GLY A 38 4.89 -4.95 -19.39
CA GLY A 38 3.67 -5.48 -20.02
C GLY A 38 2.44 -4.61 -19.78
N THR A 39 2.40 -3.85 -18.68
CA THR A 39 1.33 -2.87 -18.45
C THR A 39 1.50 -1.62 -19.30
N TYR A 40 2.74 -1.15 -19.49
CA TYR A 40 3.05 -0.09 -20.44
C TYR A 40 2.67 -0.47 -21.87
N ASP A 41 3.09 -1.65 -22.34
CA ASP A 41 2.81 -2.11 -23.71
C ASP A 41 1.29 -2.21 -23.97
N ARG A 42 0.51 -2.63 -22.96
CA ARG A 42 -0.97 -2.59 -23.01
C ARG A 42 -1.52 -1.17 -23.04
N ALA A 43 -0.90 -0.21 -22.35
CA ALA A 43 -1.33 1.18 -22.36
C ALA A 43 -1.06 1.84 -23.73
N VAL A 44 0.10 1.57 -24.34
CA VAL A 44 0.46 2.03 -25.68
C VAL A 44 -0.47 1.40 -26.72
N SER A 45 -0.65 0.07 -26.68
CA SER A 45 -1.52 -0.64 -27.62
C SER A 45 -2.98 -0.19 -27.56
N ALA A 46 -3.41 0.31 -26.39
CA ALA A 46 -4.76 0.87 -26.19
C ALA A 46 -4.84 2.38 -26.48
N GLY A 47 -3.77 3.04 -26.94
CA GLY A 47 -3.75 4.48 -27.18
C GLY A 47 -3.98 5.35 -25.94
N ARG A 48 -3.68 4.84 -24.74
CA ARG A 48 -3.91 5.54 -23.47
C ARG A 48 -2.75 6.40 -23.01
N THR A 49 -1.59 6.30 -23.66
CA THR A 49 -0.38 7.06 -23.30
C THR A 49 0.48 7.30 -24.52
N ASP A 50 0.98 8.53 -24.65
CA ASP A 50 2.04 8.93 -25.59
C ASP A 50 3.37 9.21 -24.88
N LYS A 51 3.44 8.99 -23.56
CA LYS A 51 4.64 9.18 -22.76
C LYS A 51 5.69 8.12 -23.08
N THR A 52 6.95 8.45 -22.86
CA THR A 52 8.03 7.46 -22.83
C THR A 52 7.80 6.45 -21.72
N TYR A 53 8.45 5.28 -21.80
CA TYR A 53 8.32 4.25 -20.78
C TYR A 53 8.74 4.77 -19.40
N GLU A 54 9.82 5.53 -19.34
CA GLU A 54 10.39 6.07 -18.10
C GLU A 54 9.40 7.05 -17.43
N GLU A 55 8.88 8.03 -18.17
CA GLU A 55 7.89 8.98 -17.65
C GLU A 55 6.60 8.28 -17.20
N TRP A 56 6.10 7.33 -18.02
CA TRP A 56 4.90 6.58 -17.70
C TRP A 56 5.09 5.69 -16.47
N ARG A 57 6.26 5.07 -16.32
CA ARG A 57 6.60 4.23 -15.17
C ARG A 57 6.61 5.06 -13.89
N GLU A 58 7.24 6.23 -13.88
CA GLU A 58 7.26 7.09 -12.69
C GLU A 58 5.84 7.46 -12.22
N ASP A 59 4.94 7.77 -13.15
CA ASP A 59 3.53 8.02 -12.83
C ASP A 59 2.82 6.77 -12.28
N LEU A 60 3.06 5.60 -12.89
CA LEU A 60 2.51 4.34 -12.40
C LEU A 60 2.97 4.07 -10.96
N LEU A 61 4.27 4.20 -10.69
CA LEU A 61 4.84 3.95 -9.36
C LEU A 61 4.27 4.91 -8.32
N ALA A 62 4.12 6.18 -8.67
CA ALA A 62 3.46 7.17 -7.81
C ALA A 62 2.00 6.78 -7.49
N GLN A 63 1.24 6.31 -8.49
CA GLN A 63 -0.14 5.86 -8.30
C GLN A 63 -0.23 4.61 -7.43
N VAL A 64 0.62 3.61 -7.68
CA VAL A 64 0.66 2.37 -6.89
C VAL A 64 1.02 2.69 -5.43
N ALA A 65 2.05 3.50 -5.22
CA ALA A 65 2.48 3.91 -3.89
C ALA A 65 1.38 4.67 -3.14
N ALA A 66 0.74 5.64 -3.79
CA ALA A 66 -0.39 6.37 -3.20
C ALA A 66 -1.57 5.42 -2.89
N GLY A 67 -1.89 4.49 -3.79
CA GLY A 67 -2.93 3.50 -3.61
C GLY A 67 -2.71 2.63 -2.37
N TRP A 68 -1.49 2.16 -2.14
CA TRP A 68 -1.15 1.36 -0.95
C TRP A 68 -1.26 2.16 0.34
N VAL A 69 -0.76 3.40 0.36
CA VAL A 69 -0.87 4.27 1.53
C VAL A 69 -2.34 4.58 1.85
N LEU A 70 -3.13 4.94 0.83
CA LEU A 70 -4.55 5.24 0.99
C LEU A 70 -5.34 4.00 1.44
N ALA A 71 -5.01 2.81 0.95
CA ALA A 71 -5.63 1.57 1.41
C ALA A 71 -5.38 1.34 2.91
N GLY A 72 -4.15 1.56 3.39
CA GLY A 72 -3.81 1.46 4.81
C GLY A 72 -4.58 2.47 5.66
N VAL A 73 -4.65 3.73 5.23
CA VAL A 73 -5.45 4.78 5.90
C VAL A 73 -6.93 4.42 5.92
N PHE A 74 -7.47 3.89 4.81
CA PHE A 74 -8.87 3.49 4.73
C PHE A 74 -9.20 2.33 5.67
N VAL A 75 -8.37 1.29 5.72
CA VAL A 75 -8.55 0.19 6.68
C VAL A 75 -8.51 0.72 8.10
N ARG A 76 -7.55 1.60 8.43
CA ARG A 76 -7.45 2.20 9.76
C ARG A 76 -8.69 3.04 10.11
N PHE A 77 -9.20 3.81 9.16
CA PHE A 77 -10.44 4.56 9.32
C PHE A 77 -11.61 3.62 9.63
N CYS A 78 -11.74 2.50 8.90
CA CYS A 78 -12.80 1.52 9.17
C CYS A 78 -12.68 0.90 10.56
N GLU A 79 -11.47 0.60 11.04
CA GLU A 79 -11.24 0.13 12.41
C GLU A 79 -11.62 1.17 13.47
N ASP A 80 -11.18 2.41 13.29
CA ASP A 80 -11.43 3.51 14.24
C ASP A 80 -12.92 3.87 14.35
N ASN A 81 -13.70 3.57 13.31
CA ASN A 81 -15.15 3.78 13.27
C ASN A 81 -15.97 2.49 13.51
N GLY A 82 -15.33 1.37 13.84
CA GLY A 82 -16.02 0.10 14.12
C GLY A 82 -16.75 -0.52 12.92
N LEU A 83 -16.36 -0.15 11.70
CA LEU A 83 -16.90 -0.68 10.45
C LEU A 83 -16.33 -2.06 10.10
N VAL A 84 -15.29 -2.49 10.81
CA VAL A 84 -14.73 -3.84 10.76
C VAL A 84 -14.81 -4.42 12.17
N ALA A 85 -15.33 -5.65 12.28
CA ALA A 85 -15.55 -6.30 13.57
C ALA A 85 -14.26 -6.53 14.37
N THR A 86 -13.12 -6.70 13.68
CA THR A 86 -11.84 -7.04 14.30
C THR A 86 -10.72 -6.15 13.76
N PRO A 87 -9.96 -5.44 14.63
CA PRO A 87 -8.78 -4.68 14.21
C PRO A 87 -7.69 -5.61 13.67
N LEU A 88 -7.15 -5.28 12.50
CA LEU A 88 -6.09 -6.02 11.82
C LEU A 88 -4.76 -5.24 11.80
N LEU A 89 -4.83 -3.91 11.84
CA LEU A 89 -3.68 -3.02 11.85
C LEU A 89 -3.42 -2.50 13.26
N SER A 90 -2.13 -2.43 13.64
CA SER A 90 -1.73 -1.72 14.85
C SER A 90 -2.14 -0.25 14.78
N GLY A 91 -2.46 0.36 15.91
CA GLY A 91 -2.77 1.78 15.98
C GLY A 91 -2.54 2.37 17.37
N PRO A 92 -2.75 3.68 17.53
CA PRO A 92 -2.54 4.37 18.80
C PRO A 92 -3.44 3.83 19.92
N GLY A 93 -2.97 3.93 21.16
CA GLY A 93 -3.64 3.36 22.34
C GLY A 93 -3.56 1.83 22.37
N THR A 94 -4.65 1.17 22.73
CA THR A 94 -4.72 -0.30 22.87
C THR A 94 -4.88 -1.04 21.54
N ALA A 95 -4.91 -0.34 20.39
CA ALA A 95 -5.12 -0.97 19.10
C ALA A 95 -3.97 -1.90 18.67
N LEU A 96 -2.73 -1.59 19.07
CA LEU A 96 -1.59 -2.51 18.90
C LEU A 96 -1.78 -3.81 19.70
N ASP A 97 -2.24 -3.72 20.95
CA ASP A 97 -2.46 -4.90 21.78
C ASP A 97 -3.62 -5.74 21.24
N ARG A 98 -4.73 -5.11 20.83
CA ARG A 98 -5.85 -5.80 20.16
C ARG A 98 -5.43 -6.52 18.88
N ALA A 99 -4.59 -5.90 18.04
CA ALA A 99 -4.08 -6.54 16.82
C ALA A 99 -3.16 -7.73 17.13
N ARG A 100 -2.36 -7.65 18.21
CA ARG A 100 -1.50 -8.76 18.68
C ARG A 100 -2.31 -9.92 19.25
N ASP A 101 -3.27 -9.62 20.11
CA ASP A 101 -4.18 -10.62 20.70
C ASP A 101 -4.90 -11.37 19.59
N HIS A 102 -5.43 -10.66 18.58
CA HIS A 102 -6.10 -11.29 17.46
C HIS A 102 -5.16 -12.14 16.60
N ARG A 103 -3.94 -11.67 16.32
CA ARG A 103 -2.93 -12.48 15.61
C ARG A 103 -2.66 -13.78 16.37
N ALA A 104 -2.53 -13.71 17.70
CA ALA A 104 -2.29 -14.88 18.54
C ALA A 104 -3.48 -15.85 18.53
N GLU A 105 -4.71 -15.34 18.64
CA GLU A 105 -5.95 -16.14 18.53
C GLU A 105 -6.05 -16.84 17.17
N PHE A 106 -5.78 -16.12 16.07
CA PHE A 106 -5.80 -16.69 14.73
C PHE A 106 -4.81 -17.86 14.61
N PHE A 107 -3.57 -17.68 15.07
CA PHE A 107 -2.59 -18.77 15.03
C PHE A 107 -2.95 -19.92 15.96
N ALA A 108 -3.45 -19.66 17.17
CA ALA A 108 -3.90 -20.71 18.09
C ALA A 108 -5.04 -21.56 17.48
N ALA A 109 -6.02 -20.91 16.86
CA ALA A 109 -7.16 -21.55 16.20
C ALA A 109 -6.78 -22.32 14.93
N ASN A 110 -5.71 -21.91 14.24
CA ASN A 110 -5.29 -22.50 12.96
C ASN A 110 -3.98 -23.33 13.03
N HIS A 111 -3.43 -23.60 14.22
CA HIS A 111 -2.16 -24.35 14.38
C HIS A 111 -2.24 -25.87 14.08
N ARG A 112 -3.40 -26.40 13.68
CA ARG A 112 -3.56 -27.79 13.25
C ARG A 112 -4.10 -27.88 11.83
N ARG A 113 -3.19 -27.88 10.85
CA ARG A 113 -3.31 -28.58 9.58
C ARG A 113 -1.94 -29.08 9.14
#